data_AF-A0A7C4WL09-F1
#
_entry.id   AF-A0A7C4WL09-F1
#
_cell.length_a   1.000
_cell.length_b   1.000
_cell.length_c   1.000
_cell.angle_alpha   90.00
_cell.angle_beta   90.00
_cell.angle_gamma   90.00
#
_symmetry.space_group_name_H-M   'P 1'
#
loop_
_entity.id
_entity.type
_entity.pdbx_description
1 polymer ?
#
loop_
_entity_poly.entity_id
_entity_poly.type
_entity_poly.pdbx_seq_one_letter_code
_entity_poly.pdbx_strand_id
1 'polypeptide(L)'
;MVSLIAACGGGLEATDDHLLDADDPMGMEDGVVRPIGSFSRSGQSAGDLIRLTIMTDRNYHAETLVYCVKAPCYPVRDDGTYRWTKGGSTRYIRLYGPAGEKLHRYAYRLQGDELYLRDTDQDGDWFVMTRESSGWCRESAQCARQNLPQPRCPGEWTCTMDDTCEYQCETQNACELGGGSCVPVVPGACQGGIIGDASEYSCGGLLGVMCCLPAPKAPECQNAFTAREGWYDPATGDLLCLANCAGSEARCGNAGTRSEGWYTDAGAGCGGAALIAWDNCAGSMGS
;
A
#
# COMPACT_ATOMS: atom_id res chain seq x y z
N MET A 1 13.78 52.51 59.52
CA MET A 1 13.85 51.60 58.37
C MET A 1 12.74 50.59 58.52
N VAL A 2 11.72 50.69 57.66
CA VAL A 2 10.56 49.80 57.65
C VAL A 2 10.89 48.68 56.68
N SER A 3 11.14 47.47 57.20
CA SER A 3 11.26 46.27 56.37
C SER A 3 9.89 45.82 55.92
N LEU A 4 9.60 45.93 54.62
CA LEU A 4 8.49 45.25 53.98
C LEU A 4 8.87 43.78 53.75
N ILE A 5 8.14 42.87 54.38
CA ILE A 5 8.16 41.44 54.08
C ILE A 5 7.16 41.22 52.95
N ALA A 6 7.67 41.03 51.73
CA ALA A 6 6.87 40.62 50.57
C ALA A 6 6.61 39.11 50.65
N ALA A 7 5.42 38.73 51.11
CA ALA A 7 4.95 37.35 51.08
C ALA A 7 4.49 36.99 49.66
N CYS A 8 5.29 36.21 48.94
CA CYS A 8 4.85 35.57 47.69
C CYS A 8 3.98 34.36 48.05
N GLY A 9 2.66 34.55 48.04
CA GLY A 9 1.69 33.46 48.08
C GLY A 9 1.65 32.75 46.74
N GLY A 10 2.54 31.77 46.55
CA GLY A 10 2.42 30.80 45.46
C GLY A 10 1.22 29.91 45.73
N GLY A 11 0.09 30.22 45.09
CA GLY A 11 -1.05 29.32 45.05
C GLY A 11 -0.61 28.03 44.36
N LEU A 12 -0.54 26.95 45.13
CA LEU A 12 -0.46 25.60 44.59
C LEU A 12 -1.80 25.34 43.91
N GLU A 13 -1.89 25.64 42.61
CA GLU A 13 -2.93 25.05 41.76
C GLU A 13 -2.69 23.55 41.79
N ALA A 14 -3.48 22.83 42.60
CA ALA A 14 -3.56 21.39 42.54
C ALA A 14 -4.03 21.04 41.13
N THR A 15 -3.10 20.64 40.27
CA THR A 15 -3.42 20.06 38.97
C THR A 15 -4.23 18.79 39.26
N ASP A 16 -5.50 18.82 38.89
CA ASP A 16 -6.53 17.81 39.13
C ASP A 16 -6.29 16.54 38.28
N ASP A 17 -5.08 15.98 38.36
CA ASP A 17 -4.66 14.77 37.64
C ASP A 17 -5.01 13.48 38.42
N HIS A 18 -5.74 13.61 39.54
CA HIS A 18 -6.25 12.48 40.32
C HIS A 18 -7.70 12.10 40.02
N LEU A 19 -8.36 12.77 39.06
CA LEU A 19 -9.66 12.32 38.57
C LEU A 19 -9.52 10.88 38.04
N LEU A 20 -10.45 10.02 38.47
CA LEU A 20 -10.51 8.63 38.01
C LEU A 20 -10.65 8.62 36.49
N ASP A 21 -9.56 8.33 35.80
CA ASP A 21 -9.53 8.15 34.35
C ASP A 21 -10.61 7.16 33.96
N ALA A 22 -11.57 7.63 33.16
CA ALA A 22 -12.52 6.76 32.53
C ALA A 22 -11.80 5.99 31.41
N ASP A 23 -12.00 4.68 31.36
CA ASP A 23 -11.69 3.91 30.16
C ASP A 23 -12.43 4.59 28.98
N ASP A 24 -11.75 4.73 27.84
CA ASP A 24 -12.34 5.24 26.60
C ASP A 24 -12.58 4.08 25.62
N PRO A 25 -13.52 3.17 25.92
CA PRO A 25 -13.74 1.97 25.13
C PRO A 25 -14.36 2.30 23.76
N MET A 26 -14.88 3.52 23.57
CA MET A 26 -15.76 3.94 22.47
C MET A 26 -15.10 4.00 21.08
N GLY A 27 -14.03 3.26 20.84
CA GLY A 27 -13.52 3.00 19.49
C GLY A 27 -13.39 4.26 18.61
N MET A 28 -13.69 4.12 17.32
CA MET A 28 -13.80 5.24 16.38
C MET A 28 -15.17 5.96 16.48
N GLU A 29 -16.04 5.59 17.44
CA GLU A 29 -17.44 6.04 17.50
C GLU A 29 -17.57 7.48 18.02
N ASP A 30 -16.57 7.99 18.73
CA ASP A 30 -16.50 9.40 19.14
C ASP A 30 -15.94 10.34 18.06
N GLY A 31 -15.65 9.80 16.87
CA GLY A 31 -15.07 10.53 15.75
C GLY A 31 -13.65 11.02 15.99
N VAL A 32 -12.99 10.58 17.06
CA VAL A 32 -11.63 11.01 17.38
C VAL A 32 -10.62 10.12 16.67
N VAL A 33 -9.73 10.77 15.92
CA VAL A 33 -8.61 10.12 15.27
C VAL A 33 -7.61 9.64 16.33
N ARG A 34 -7.35 8.33 16.33
CA ARG A 34 -6.41 7.67 17.24
C ARG A 34 -5.07 7.47 16.53
N PRO A 35 -3.93 7.55 17.23
CA PRO A 35 -2.61 7.39 16.63
C PRO A 35 -2.28 5.90 16.41
N ILE A 36 -3.07 5.24 15.57
CA ILE A 36 -2.76 3.90 15.06
C ILE A 36 -1.65 4.02 14.02
N GLY A 37 -0.65 3.13 14.06
CA GLY A 37 0.51 3.10 13.17
C GLY A 37 1.84 3.08 13.91
N SER A 38 2.94 3.17 13.15
CA SER A 38 4.30 3.28 13.68
C SER A 38 4.78 4.72 13.66
N PHE A 39 5.42 5.16 14.74
CA PHE A 39 5.98 6.48 14.91
C PHE A 39 7.40 6.38 15.43
N SER A 40 8.30 7.25 14.98
CA SER A 40 9.66 7.32 15.49
C SER A 40 10.12 8.75 15.72
N ARG A 41 11.20 8.90 16.49
CA ARG A 41 11.85 10.18 16.75
C ARG A 41 13.35 10.03 16.46
N SER A 42 14.03 11.10 16.05
CA SER A 42 15.50 11.16 15.90
C SER A 42 16.15 12.17 16.87
N GLY A 43 17.43 11.99 17.21
CA GLY A 43 18.16 12.87 18.15
C GLY A 43 17.94 12.60 19.65
N GLN A 44 17.85 11.34 20.06
CA GLN A 44 17.50 10.91 21.43
C GLN A 44 18.70 10.70 22.34
N SER A 45 18.44 10.81 23.65
CA SER A 45 19.33 10.34 24.71
C SER A 45 18.91 8.94 25.19
N ALA A 46 19.80 8.25 25.91
CA ALA A 46 19.42 6.98 26.53
C ALA A 46 18.26 7.17 27.53
N GLY A 47 17.32 6.24 27.51
CA GLY A 47 16.06 6.28 28.25
C GLY A 47 14.90 6.86 27.45
N ASP A 48 15.15 7.51 26.30
CA ASP A 48 14.08 8.06 25.48
C ASP A 48 13.37 6.97 24.65
N LEU A 49 12.04 7.07 24.58
CA LEU A 49 11.22 6.37 23.61
C LEU A 49 11.59 6.82 22.18
N ILE A 50 12.16 5.91 21.38
CA ILE A 50 12.56 6.17 19.99
C ILE A 50 11.54 5.69 18.96
N ARG A 51 10.77 4.64 19.29
CA ARG A 51 9.75 4.08 18.40
C ARG A 51 8.53 3.64 19.21
N LEU A 52 7.35 3.89 18.65
CA LEU A 52 6.08 3.44 19.18
C LEU A 52 5.18 3.00 18.03
N THR A 53 4.77 1.75 18.07
CA THR A 53 3.83 1.15 17.13
C THR A 53 2.55 0.77 17.86
N ILE A 54 1.44 1.39 17.48
CA ILE A 54 0.11 1.14 18.05
C ILE A 54 -0.73 0.40 17.01
N MET A 55 -1.19 -0.81 17.35
CA MET A 55 -1.97 -1.67 16.45
C MET A 55 -3.48 -1.58 16.71
N THR A 56 -4.30 -1.92 15.72
CA THR A 56 -5.77 -1.88 15.83
C THR A 56 -6.36 -2.92 16.79
N ASP A 57 -5.62 -3.97 17.10
CA ASP A 57 -6.01 -5.08 17.97
C ASP A 57 -5.69 -4.86 19.46
N ARG A 58 -5.34 -3.62 19.83
CA ARG A 58 -4.92 -3.21 21.18
C ARG A 58 -3.55 -3.74 21.64
N ASN A 59 -2.72 -4.23 20.71
CA ASN A 59 -1.31 -4.49 21.00
C ASN A 59 -0.44 -3.28 20.65
N TYR A 60 0.72 -3.17 21.28
CA TYR A 60 1.74 -2.21 20.91
C TYR A 60 3.13 -2.86 20.87
N HIS A 61 4.03 -2.16 20.20
CA HIS A 61 5.47 -2.36 20.27
C HIS A 61 6.12 -1.01 20.57
N ALA A 62 7.10 -0.98 21.46
CA ALA A 62 7.87 0.23 21.80
C ALA A 62 9.36 -0.09 21.85
N GLU A 63 10.18 0.87 21.43
CA GLU A 63 11.63 0.79 21.58
C GLU A 63 12.15 2.00 22.35
N THR A 64 12.98 1.73 23.37
CA THR A 64 13.66 2.74 24.18
C THR A 64 15.16 2.70 23.89
N LEU A 65 15.76 3.86 23.62
CA LEU A 65 17.18 3.96 23.35
C LEU A 65 17.99 3.63 24.60
N VAL A 66 19.03 2.82 24.45
CA VAL A 66 19.99 2.55 25.54
C VAL A 66 21.41 2.81 25.08
N TYR A 67 22.24 3.33 26.00
CA TYR A 67 23.68 3.40 25.80
C TYR A 67 24.35 2.19 26.44
N CYS A 68 25.25 1.58 25.69
CA CYS A 68 26.05 0.46 26.14
C CYS A 68 27.53 0.81 26.07
N VAL A 69 28.33 0.21 26.96
CA VAL A 69 29.79 0.45 27.00
C VAL A 69 30.47 -0.10 25.74
N LYS A 70 29.92 -1.15 25.12
CA LYS A 70 30.47 -1.80 23.93
C LYS A 70 29.38 -2.09 22.90
N ALA A 71 29.52 -1.51 21.71
CA ALA A 71 28.61 -1.67 20.58
C ALA A 71 28.56 -3.11 20.03
N PRO A 72 27.46 -3.53 19.36
CA PRO A 72 26.24 -2.75 19.08
C PRO A 72 25.31 -2.60 20.31
N CYS A 73 24.70 -1.42 20.46
CA CYS A 73 23.68 -1.17 21.48
C CYS A 73 22.30 -1.33 20.84
N TYR A 74 21.65 -2.46 21.11
CA TYR A 74 20.27 -2.67 20.66
C TYR A 74 19.30 -1.94 21.60
N PRO A 75 18.27 -1.26 21.08
CA PRO A 75 17.21 -0.69 21.90
C PRO A 75 16.55 -1.74 22.81
N VAL A 76 16.03 -1.29 23.96
CA VAL A 76 15.15 -2.13 24.78
C VAL A 76 13.80 -2.15 24.11
N ARG A 77 13.28 -3.35 23.88
CA ARG A 77 12.01 -3.60 23.19
C ARG A 77 10.96 -4.03 24.20
N ASP A 78 9.83 -3.35 24.18
CA ASP A 78 8.66 -3.68 24.99
C ASP A 78 7.47 -3.98 24.09
N ASP A 79 6.88 -5.16 24.28
CA ASP A 79 5.66 -5.60 23.61
C ASP A 79 4.56 -5.77 24.66
N GLY A 80 3.33 -5.41 24.33
CA GLY A 80 2.21 -5.62 25.25
C GLY A 80 0.88 -5.12 24.74
N THR A 81 -0.01 -4.78 25.67
CA THR A 81 -1.33 -4.24 25.33
C THR A 81 -1.43 -2.78 25.74
N TYR A 82 -2.34 -2.04 25.11
CA TYR A 82 -2.58 -0.66 25.48
C TYR A 82 -4.07 -0.35 25.69
N ARG A 83 -4.34 0.74 26.40
CA ARG A 83 -5.69 1.31 26.56
C ARG A 83 -5.69 2.80 26.30
N TRP A 84 -6.78 3.28 25.70
CA TRP A 84 -7.10 4.70 25.66
C TRP A 84 -7.87 5.06 26.92
N THR A 85 -7.42 6.12 27.60
CA THR A 85 -8.19 6.73 28.69
C THR A 85 -8.29 8.23 28.47
N LYS A 86 -9.24 8.86 29.18
CA LYS A 86 -9.40 10.31 29.17
C LYS A 86 -9.64 10.86 30.56
N GLY A 87 -9.11 12.06 30.80
CA GLY A 87 -9.31 12.84 32.02
C GLY A 87 -9.48 14.31 31.62
N GLY A 88 -10.67 14.86 31.87
CA GLY A 88 -11.04 16.18 31.34
C GLY A 88 -10.95 16.24 29.82
N SER A 89 -10.17 17.18 29.29
CA SER A 89 -9.88 17.32 27.85
C SER A 89 -8.64 16.56 27.39
N THR A 90 -7.89 15.96 28.32
CA THR A 90 -6.62 15.28 28.03
C THR A 90 -6.88 13.80 27.73
N ARG A 91 -6.20 13.30 26.69
CA ARG A 91 -6.26 11.91 26.26
C ARG A 91 -4.94 11.22 26.57
N TYR A 92 -5.04 9.95 26.94
CA TYR A 92 -3.89 9.17 27.38
C TYR A 92 -3.78 7.83 26.64
N ILE A 93 -2.54 7.40 26.44
CA ILE A 93 -2.15 6.03 26.06
C ILE A 93 -1.57 5.38 27.30
N ARG A 94 -2.18 4.30 27.77
CA ARG A 94 -1.65 3.49 28.86
C ARG A 94 -1.08 2.21 28.29
N LEU A 95 0.21 2.00 28.47
CA LEU A 95 0.93 0.82 28.02
C LEU A 95 1.02 -0.19 29.16
N TYR A 96 0.71 -1.45 28.86
CA TYR A 96 0.73 -2.55 29.79
C TYR A 96 1.64 -3.66 29.29
N GLY A 97 2.44 -4.21 30.18
CA GLY A 97 3.28 -5.35 29.86
C GLY A 97 2.47 -6.64 29.64
N PRO A 98 3.15 -7.75 29.28
CA PRO A 98 2.49 -9.01 29.00
C PRO A 98 1.80 -9.64 30.22
N ALA A 99 2.19 -9.30 31.44
CA ALA A 99 1.51 -9.75 32.66
C ALA A 99 0.40 -8.78 33.13
N GLY A 100 0.10 -7.74 32.33
CA GLY A 100 -0.93 -6.74 32.62
C GLY A 100 -0.51 -5.64 33.60
N GLU A 101 0.77 -5.60 33.98
CA GLU A 101 1.36 -4.53 34.76
C GLU A 101 1.38 -3.21 33.96
N LYS A 102 1.10 -2.08 34.62
CA LYS A 102 1.20 -0.77 33.99
C LYS A 102 2.67 -0.40 33.82
N LEU A 103 3.10 -0.13 32.58
CA LEU A 103 4.47 0.29 32.27
C LEU A 103 4.58 1.81 32.15
N HIS A 104 3.79 2.41 31.26
CA HIS A 104 3.83 3.85 30.99
C HIS A 104 2.43 4.44 30.79
N ARG A 105 2.28 5.74 31.08
CA ARG A 105 1.11 6.55 30.73
C ARG A 105 1.56 7.83 30.01
N TYR A 106 1.22 7.93 28.74
CA TYR A 106 1.50 9.11 27.92
C TYR A 106 0.24 9.94 27.70
N ALA A 107 0.27 11.23 28.02
CA ALA A 107 -0.70 12.16 27.42
C ALA A 107 -0.35 12.33 25.94
N TYR A 108 -1.33 12.40 25.05
CA TYR A 108 -1.06 12.50 23.61
C TYR A 108 -1.92 13.51 22.86
N ARG A 109 -1.38 14.00 21.74
CA ARG A 109 -2.09 14.77 20.71
C ARG A 109 -1.61 14.32 19.33
N LEU A 110 -2.51 14.16 18.38
CA LEU A 110 -2.18 13.80 17.00
C LEU A 110 -2.49 14.97 16.07
N GLN A 111 -1.51 15.40 15.27
CA GLN A 111 -1.66 16.45 14.27
C GLN A 111 -1.02 15.98 12.96
N GLY A 112 -1.85 15.57 11.99
CA GLY A 112 -1.35 14.96 10.75
C GLY A 112 -0.53 13.70 11.05
N ASP A 113 0.75 13.74 10.68
CA ASP A 113 1.72 12.66 10.89
C ASP A 113 2.58 12.83 12.15
N GLU A 114 2.31 13.86 12.96
CA GLU A 114 3.04 14.11 14.20
C GLU A 114 2.22 13.67 15.42
N LEU A 115 2.81 12.74 16.19
CA LEU A 115 2.30 12.28 17.48
C LEU A 115 3.08 12.99 18.60
N TYR A 116 2.41 13.92 19.27
CA TYR A 116 2.93 14.60 20.44
C TYR A 116 2.64 13.72 21.66
N LEU A 117 3.66 13.40 22.45
CA LEU A 117 3.58 12.60 23.67
C LEU A 117 4.18 13.35 24.86
N ARG A 118 3.65 13.09 26.05
CA ARG A 118 4.22 13.52 27.33
C ARG A 118 4.10 12.39 28.34
N ASP A 119 5.22 11.91 28.89
CA ASP A 119 5.19 10.90 29.95
C ASP A 119 4.66 11.54 31.24
N THR A 120 3.48 11.07 31.68
CA THR A 120 2.82 11.59 32.87
C THR A 120 3.21 10.86 34.15
N ASP A 121 3.86 9.71 34.06
CA ASP A 121 4.37 8.99 35.24
C ASP A 121 5.69 9.62 35.73
N GLN A 122 6.42 10.33 34.86
CA GLN A 122 7.70 11.00 35.19
C GLN A 122 7.65 12.53 35.16
N ASP A 123 6.48 13.13 34.94
CA ASP A 123 6.31 14.58 34.72
C ASP A 123 7.24 15.13 33.62
N GLY A 124 7.33 14.40 32.51
CA GLY A 124 8.19 14.76 31.38
C GLY A 124 7.66 15.94 30.57
N ASP A 125 8.53 16.52 29.73
CA ASP A 125 8.13 17.49 28.72
C ASP A 125 7.43 16.82 27.53
N TRP A 126 6.69 17.63 26.75
CA TRP A 126 6.15 17.17 25.47
C TRP A 126 7.28 16.92 24.47
N PHE A 127 7.24 15.77 23.80
CA PHE A 127 8.08 15.44 22.65
C PHE A 127 7.23 14.99 21.47
N VAL A 128 7.79 15.05 20.27
CA VAL A 128 7.10 14.72 19.02
C VAL A 128 7.70 13.46 18.43
N MET A 129 6.86 12.58 17.92
CA MET A 129 7.24 11.46 17.08
C MET A 129 6.59 11.63 15.70
N THR A 130 7.29 11.25 14.65
CA THR A 130 6.82 11.33 13.26
C THR A 130 6.37 9.95 12.79
N ARG A 131 5.24 9.89 12.10
CA ARG A 131 4.72 8.64 11.50
C ARG A 131 5.75 8.08 10.52
N GLU A 132 6.03 6.78 10.66
CA GLU A 132 6.88 6.05 9.72
C GLU A 132 6.06 5.58 8.51
N SER A 133 6.66 5.62 7.32
CA SER A 133 6.06 5.06 6.10
C SER A 133 6.07 3.53 6.09
N SER A 134 6.97 2.92 6.86
CA SER A 134 7.07 1.48 7.09
C SER A 134 6.54 1.13 8.48
N GLY A 135 5.71 0.09 8.57
CA GLY A 135 5.29 -0.46 9.86
C GLY A 135 6.35 -1.36 10.48
N TRP A 136 6.22 -1.62 11.77
CA TRP A 136 7.00 -2.64 12.49
C TRP A 136 6.25 -3.97 12.53
N CYS A 137 6.91 -5.10 12.42
CA CYS A 137 6.26 -6.39 12.59
C CYS A 137 7.21 -7.43 13.17
N ARG A 138 6.63 -8.41 13.86
CA ARG A 138 7.23 -9.72 14.14
C ARG A 138 6.58 -10.82 13.28
N GLU A 139 5.36 -10.57 12.82
CA GLU A 139 4.59 -11.46 11.94
C GLU A 139 3.91 -10.64 10.83
N SER A 140 3.78 -11.20 9.63
CA SER A 140 3.13 -10.53 8.49
C SER A 140 1.73 -9.98 8.82
N ALA A 141 0.96 -10.71 9.63
CA ALA A 141 -0.38 -10.31 10.05
C ALA A 141 -0.42 -8.99 10.84
N GLN A 142 0.69 -8.56 11.47
CA GLN A 142 0.76 -7.30 12.22
C GLN A 142 0.84 -6.07 11.31
N CYS A 143 1.35 -6.21 10.09
CA CYS A 143 1.43 -5.12 9.13
C CYS A 143 0.05 -4.62 8.70
N ALA A 144 -0.88 -5.55 8.48
CA ALA A 144 -2.27 -5.22 8.17
C ALA A 144 -3.00 -4.48 9.31
N ARG A 145 -2.49 -4.55 10.55
CA ARG A 145 -3.08 -3.95 11.76
C ARG A 145 -2.57 -2.55 12.07
N GLN A 146 -1.64 -2.03 11.29
CA GLN A 146 -1.01 -0.72 11.52
C GLN A 146 -1.56 0.39 10.64
N ASN A 147 -2.63 0.12 9.88
CA ASN A 147 -3.23 1.09 8.96
C ASN A 147 -2.20 1.71 8.00
N LEU A 148 -1.25 0.89 7.53
CA LEU A 148 -0.26 1.29 6.54
C LEU A 148 -0.95 1.63 5.21
N PRO A 149 -0.41 2.58 4.43
CA PRO A 149 -0.93 2.87 3.09
C PRO A 149 -0.99 1.58 2.25
N GLN A 150 -2.18 1.22 1.75
CA GLN A 150 -2.36 0.04 0.92
C GLN A 150 -1.87 0.33 -0.52
N PRO A 151 -0.95 -0.47 -1.08
CA PRO A 151 -0.56 -0.36 -2.48
C PRO A 151 -1.71 -0.69 -3.43
N ARG A 152 -1.60 -0.26 -4.69
CA ARG A 152 -2.63 -0.47 -5.73
C ARG A 152 -2.53 -1.82 -6.45
N CYS A 153 -1.58 -2.67 -6.07
CA CYS A 153 -1.40 -4.01 -6.62
C CYS A 153 -2.02 -5.05 -5.67
N PRO A 154 -2.56 -6.17 -6.17
CA PRO A 154 -2.79 -7.34 -5.33
C PRO A 154 -1.46 -7.84 -4.76
N GLY A 155 -1.49 -8.34 -3.54
CA GLY A 155 -0.29 -8.72 -2.82
C GLY A 155 -0.55 -8.92 -1.33
N GLU A 156 0.52 -9.19 -0.60
CA GLU A 156 0.46 -9.39 0.83
C GLU A 156 1.53 -8.57 1.55
N TRP A 157 1.20 -8.19 2.79
CA TRP A 157 2.22 -7.66 3.68
C TRP A 157 3.11 -8.80 4.16
N THR A 158 4.40 -8.63 4.00
CA THR A 158 5.42 -9.52 4.54
C THR A 158 6.18 -8.81 5.65
N CYS A 159 6.73 -9.60 6.56
CA CYS A 159 7.62 -9.10 7.58
C CYS A 159 9.06 -9.42 7.20
N THR A 160 9.88 -8.39 6.99
CA THR A 160 11.30 -8.54 6.67
C THR A 160 12.09 -9.02 7.89
N MET A 161 13.35 -9.43 7.68
CA MET A 161 14.22 -9.86 8.80
C MET A 161 14.55 -8.73 9.78
N ASP A 162 14.41 -7.47 9.37
CA ASP A 162 14.64 -6.28 10.20
C ASP A 162 13.35 -5.81 10.90
N ASP A 163 12.38 -6.72 11.12
CA ASP A 163 11.10 -6.44 11.77
C ASP A 163 10.31 -5.30 11.09
N THR A 164 10.46 -5.15 9.77
CA THR A 164 9.85 -4.06 8.99
C THR A 164 8.83 -4.61 8.02
N CYS A 165 7.66 -3.97 7.96
CA CYS A 165 6.58 -4.32 7.04
C CYS A 165 6.93 -3.90 5.61
N GLU A 166 6.91 -4.88 4.71
CA GLU A 166 7.09 -4.68 3.28
C GLU A 166 5.90 -5.28 2.53
N TYR A 167 5.26 -4.50 1.66
CA TYR A 167 4.19 -5.03 0.82
C TYR A 167 4.79 -5.64 -0.43
N GLN A 168 4.65 -6.96 -0.57
CA GLN A 168 5.04 -7.65 -1.78
C GLN A 168 3.81 -7.70 -2.68
N CYS A 169 3.84 -6.91 -3.77
CA CYS A 169 2.90 -7.14 -4.87
C CYS A 169 3.10 -8.59 -5.33
N GLU A 170 2.01 -9.34 -5.45
CA GLU A 170 2.07 -10.59 -6.20
C GLU A 170 2.62 -10.25 -7.59
N THR A 171 3.66 -10.95 -8.02
CA THR A 171 4.14 -10.79 -9.39
C THR A 171 2.96 -11.04 -10.30
N GLN A 172 2.57 -10.02 -11.06
CA GLN A 172 1.49 -10.12 -12.03
C GLN A 172 1.68 -11.42 -12.80
N ASN A 173 0.64 -12.24 -12.80
CA ASN A 173 0.70 -13.50 -13.51
C ASN A 173 0.81 -13.21 -15.02
N ALA A 174 1.19 -14.21 -15.81
CA ALA A 174 1.43 -14.00 -17.24
C ALA A 174 0.18 -13.48 -17.98
N CYS A 175 -1.02 -13.80 -17.50
CA CYS A 175 -2.27 -13.24 -18.02
C CYS A 175 -2.35 -11.72 -17.83
N GLU A 176 -2.11 -11.23 -16.61
CA GLU A 176 -2.15 -9.81 -16.28
C GLU A 176 -1.04 -9.02 -16.98
N LEU A 177 0.16 -9.60 -17.11
CA LEU A 177 1.25 -9.03 -17.90
C LEU A 177 0.89 -8.91 -19.39
N GLY A 178 0.08 -9.83 -19.91
CA GLY A 178 -0.51 -9.76 -21.25
C GLY A 178 -1.66 -8.75 -21.39
N GLY A 179 -1.95 -7.97 -20.33
CA GLY A 179 -3.10 -7.06 -20.29
C GLY A 179 -4.44 -7.75 -20.09
N GLY A 180 -4.44 -9.05 -19.78
CA GLY A 180 -5.62 -9.85 -19.53
C GLY A 180 -6.11 -9.79 -18.08
N SER A 181 -7.20 -10.50 -17.84
CA SER A 181 -7.79 -10.69 -16.52
C SER A 181 -8.13 -12.16 -16.30
N CYS A 182 -7.82 -12.65 -15.10
CA CYS A 182 -8.14 -14.02 -14.70
C CYS A 182 -9.59 -14.12 -14.24
N VAL A 183 -10.40 -14.86 -14.99
CA VAL A 183 -11.84 -15.02 -14.72
C VAL A 183 -12.19 -16.49 -14.49
N PRO A 184 -13.31 -16.81 -13.81
CA PRO A 184 -13.76 -18.19 -13.69
C PRO A 184 -14.11 -18.82 -15.04
N VAL A 185 -13.90 -20.14 -15.15
CA VAL A 185 -14.25 -20.93 -16.34
C VAL A 185 -15.76 -21.13 -16.44
N VAL A 186 -16.46 -20.08 -16.89
CA VAL A 186 -17.89 -20.10 -17.17
C VAL A 186 -18.16 -19.60 -18.60
N PRO A 187 -19.18 -20.13 -19.30
CA PRO A 187 -19.52 -19.66 -20.64
C PRO A 187 -19.75 -18.14 -20.67
N GLY A 188 -19.04 -17.43 -21.56
CA GLY A 188 -19.15 -15.98 -21.73
C GLY A 188 -18.40 -15.13 -20.71
N ALA A 189 -17.50 -15.72 -19.90
CA ALA A 189 -16.71 -14.95 -18.92
C ALA A 189 -15.81 -13.88 -19.56
N CYS A 190 -15.27 -14.14 -20.75
CA CYS A 190 -14.50 -13.16 -21.54
C CYS A 190 -15.44 -12.29 -22.38
N GLN A 191 -16.10 -11.30 -21.77
CA GLN A 191 -16.93 -10.35 -22.52
C GLN A 191 -16.04 -9.44 -23.39
N GLY A 192 -16.08 -9.64 -24.71
CA GLY A 192 -15.31 -8.83 -25.67
C GLY A 192 -13.80 -9.09 -25.65
N GLY A 193 -13.37 -10.23 -25.09
CA GLY A 193 -11.98 -10.66 -25.04
C GLY A 193 -11.77 -12.03 -25.68
N ILE A 194 -10.52 -12.45 -25.76
CA ILE A 194 -10.15 -13.80 -26.21
C ILE A 194 -9.62 -14.62 -25.03
N ILE A 195 -9.84 -15.93 -25.07
CA ILE A 195 -9.27 -16.84 -24.07
C ILE A 195 -7.79 -17.02 -24.41
N GLY A 196 -6.90 -16.59 -23.52
CA GLY A 196 -5.46 -16.80 -23.64
C GLY A 196 -5.08 -18.27 -23.46
N ASP A 197 -4.05 -18.72 -24.16
CA ASP A 197 -3.47 -20.06 -23.96
C ASP A 197 -2.95 -20.17 -22.53
N ALA A 198 -3.44 -21.14 -21.76
CA ALA A 198 -3.06 -21.32 -20.36
C ALA A 198 -1.58 -21.67 -20.15
N SER A 199 -0.87 -22.14 -21.20
CA SER A 199 0.57 -22.40 -21.16
C SER A 199 1.43 -21.14 -21.29
N GLU A 200 0.88 -20.08 -21.89
CA GLU A 200 1.55 -18.78 -22.08
C GLU A 200 1.03 -17.74 -21.09
N TYR A 201 -0.29 -17.68 -20.89
CA TYR A 201 -1.00 -16.71 -20.06
C TYR A 201 -1.61 -17.38 -18.82
N SER A 202 -0.75 -17.98 -17.99
CA SER A 202 -1.19 -18.67 -16.77
C SER A 202 -1.74 -17.69 -15.72
N CYS A 203 -2.82 -18.09 -15.07
CA CYS A 203 -3.47 -17.39 -13.94
C CYS A 203 -3.01 -17.89 -12.56
N GLY A 204 -1.80 -18.47 -12.45
CA GLY A 204 -1.21 -18.81 -11.15
C GLY A 204 -1.70 -20.13 -10.51
N GLY A 205 -2.27 -21.06 -11.29
CA GLY A 205 -2.49 -22.44 -10.86
C GLY A 205 -3.79 -22.72 -10.08
N LEU A 206 -4.68 -21.74 -9.92
CA LEU A 206 -6.03 -22.00 -9.41
C LEU A 206 -6.80 -22.84 -10.43
N LEU A 207 -7.37 -23.97 -10.01
CA LEU A 207 -8.25 -24.75 -10.86
C LEU A 207 -9.54 -23.97 -11.13
N GLY A 208 -9.96 -23.92 -12.40
CA GLY A 208 -11.22 -23.29 -12.78
C GLY A 208 -11.15 -21.79 -13.08
N VAL A 209 -9.95 -21.24 -13.32
CA VAL A 209 -9.80 -19.90 -13.92
C VAL A 209 -9.19 -20.01 -15.33
N MET A 210 -9.50 -19.04 -16.17
CA MET A 210 -8.89 -18.84 -17.49
C MET A 210 -8.43 -17.39 -17.64
N CYS A 211 -7.47 -17.16 -18.53
CA CYS A 211 -7.08 -15.81 -18.90
C CYS A 211 -8.01 -15.26 -19.98
N CYS A 212 -8.65 -14.12 -19.72
CA CYS A 212 -9.30 -13.31 -20.75
C CYS A 212 -8.38 -12.17 -21.15
N LEU A 213 -7.79 -12.26 -22.33
CA LEU A 213 -7.04 -11.18 -22.94
C LEU A 213 -8.00 -10.22 -23.65
N PRO A 214 -7.65 -8.92 -23.76
CA PRO A 214 -8.41 -8.00 -24.59
C PRO A 214 -8.46 -8.52 -26.02
N ALA A 215 -9.59 -8.34 -26.71
CA ALA A 215 -9.65 -8.69 -28.12
C ALA A 215 -8.62 -7.85 -28.91
N PRO A 216 -7.86 -8.48 -29.83
CA PRO A 216 -6.95 -7.73 -30.67
C PRO A 216 -7.71 -6.68 -31.46
N LYS A 217 -7.13 -5.49 -31.56
CA LYS A 217 -7.70 -4.40 -32.36
C LYS A 217 -7.12 -4.42 -33.76
N ALA A 218 -7.94 -4.04 -34.73
CA ALA A 218 -7.47 -3.90 -36.11
C ALA A 218 -6.31 -2.90 -36.18
N PRO A 219 -5.18 -3.24 -36.84
CA PRO A 219 -4.09 -2.31 -37.08
C PRO A 219 -4.58 -1.04 -37.78
N GLU A 220 -4.05 0.09 -37.36
CA GLU A 220 -4.38 1.39 -37.95
C GLU A 220 -3.24 1.86 -38.85
N CYS A 221 -3.57 2.33 -40.04
CA CYS A 221 -2.60 3.03 -40.89
C CYS A 221 -2.31 4.41 -40.28
N GLN A 222 -1.06 4.67 -39.93
CA GLN A 222 -0.64 5.99 -39.42
C GLN A 222 0.48 6.59 -40.27
N ASN A 223 0.69 7.90 -40.10
CA ASN A 223 1.73 8.67 -40.78
C ASN A 223 1.64 8.62 -42.32
N ALA A 224 0.42 8.61 -42.87
CA ALA A 224 0.14 8.63 -44.30
C ALA A 224 0.94 9.72 -45.05
N PHE A 225 1.47 9.34 -46.21
CA PHE A 225 2.28 10.18 -47.11
C PHE A 225 3.61 10.64 -46.52
N THR A 226 4.17 9.89 -45.57
CA THR A 226 5.49 10.16 -44.98
C THR A 226 6.40 8.95 -45.10
N ALA A 227 7.70 9.12 -44.86
CA ALA A 227 8.65 8.02 -44.81
C ALA A 227 8.41 7.03 -43.65
N ARG A 228 7.49 7.35 -42.72
CA ARG A 228 7.09 6.49 -41.59
C ARG A 228 5.67 5.95 -41.74
N GLU A 229 5.08 6.04 -42.94
CA GLU A 229 3.79 5.42 -43.21
C GLU A 229 3.84 3.92 -42.96
N GLY A 230 2.86 3.41 -42.22
CA GLY A 230 2.81 2.00 -41.84
C GLY A 230 1.61 1.62 -41.00
N TRP A 231 1.53 0.33 -40.68
CA TRP A 231 0.51 -0.24 -39.81
C TRP A 231 0.99 -0.23 -38.37
N TYR A 232 0.13 0.22 -37.46
CA TYR A 232 0.42 0.36 -36.04
C TYR A 232 -0.61 -0.39 -35.20
N ASP A 233 -0.16 -0.94 -34.08
CA ASP A 233 -1.04 -1.45 -33.04
C ASP A 233 -1.73 -0.25 -32.35
N PRO A 234 -3.07 -0.14 -32.40
CA PRO A 234 -3.76 1.00 -31.81
C PRO A 234 -3.83 0.96 -30.27
N ALA A 235 -3.50 -0.16 -29.63
CA ALA A 235 -3.45 -0.28 -28.18
C ALA A 235 -2.11 0.23 -27.61
N THR A 236 -0.99 -0.15 -28.23
CA THR A 236 0.35 0.23 -27.75
C THR A 236 0.96 1.42 -28.49
N GLY A 237 0.53 1.67 -29.73
CA GLY A 237 1.14 2.63 -30.65
C GLY A 237 2.39 2.10 -31.34
N ASP A 238 2.69 0.80 -31.22
CA ASP A 238 3.89 0.20 -31.83
C ASP A 238 3.74 0.04 -33.34
N LEU A 239 4.85 0.26 -34.06
CA LEU A 239 4.93 0.01 -35.50
C LEU A 239 5.00 -1.50 -35.77
N LEU A 240 3.99 -2.04 -36.45
CA LEU A 240 4.00 -3.43 -36.91
C LEU A 240 4.88 -3.56 -38.15
N CYS A 241 4.67 -2.68 -39.14
CA CYS A 241 5.51 -2.61 -40.34
C CYS A 241 5.31 -1.32 -41.12
N LEU A 242 6.33 -0.93 -41.88
CA LEU A 242 6.22 0.14 -42.87
C LEU A 242 5.50 -0.37 -44.12
N ALA A 243 4.53 0.41 -44.61
CA ALA A 243 3.72 0.09 -45.77
C ALA A 243 3.04 1.37 -46.31
N ASN A 244 2.75 1.41 -47.61
CA ASN A 244 1.91 2.47 -48.20
C ASN A 244 0.43 2.11 -47.99
N CYS A 245 -0.07 2.31 -46.78
CA CYS A 245 -1.41 1.90 -46.34
C CYS A 245 -2.48 3.00 -46.45
N ALA A 246 -2.13 4.21 -46.88
CA ALA A 246 -3.04 5.34 -46.96
C ALA A 246 -4.28 5.00 -47.81
N GLY A 247 -5.46 5.06 -47.18
CA GLY A 247 -6.74 4.73 -47.80
C GLY A 247 -7.14 3.25 -47.76
N SER A 248 -6.30 2.39 -47.20
CA SER A 248 -6.59 0.98 -46.98
C SER A 248 -7.10 0.71 -45.56
N GLU A 249 -7.83 -0.38 -45.40
CA GLU A 249 -8.42 -0.82 -44.12
C GLU A 249 -7.85 -2.20 -43.75
N ALA A 250 -7.57 -2.42 -42.46
CA ALA A 250 -7.22 -3.74 -41.95
C ALA A 250 -8.49 -4.57 -41.72
N ARG A 251 -8.50 -5.80 -42.21
CA ARG A 251 -9.61 -6.73 -42.15
C ARG A 251 -9.12 -8.07 -41.63
N CYS A 252 -9.86 -8.64 -40.69
CA CYS A 252 -9.55 -9.99 -40.26
C CYS A 252 -9.82 -10.98 -41.39
N GLY A 253 -8.82 -11.79 -41.73
CA GLY A 253 -8.90 -12.79 -42.79
C GLY A 253 -8.51 -14.17 -42.26
N ASN A 254 -8.97 -15.22 -42.95
CA ASN A 254 -8.64 -16.62 -42.63
C ASN A 254 -8.95 -17.03 -41.17
N ALA A 255 -10.00 -16.45 -40.60
CA ALA A 255 -10.54 -16.77 -39.28
C ALA A 255 -10.70 -18.29 -39.05
N GLY A 256 -10.23 -18.77 -37.90
CA GLY A 256 -10.26 -20.18 -37.49
C GLY A 256 -9.17 -21.05 -38.11
N THR A 257 -8.14 -20.46 -38.73
CA THR A 257 -7.04 -21.21 -39.35
C THR A 257 -5.69 -20.79 -38.80
N ARG A 258 -4.65 -21.59 -39.03
CA ARG A 258 -3.24 -21.21 -38.72
C ARG A 258 -2.76 -19.95 -39.44
N SER A 259 -3.54 -19.46 -40.39
CA SER A 259 -3.26 -18.28 -41.19
C SER A 259 -4.22 -17.14 -40.87
N GLU A 260 -4.89 -17.19 -39.73
CA GLU A 260 -5.67 -16.08 -39.21
C GLU A 260 -4.79 -14.86 -38.94
N GLY A 261 -5.28 -13.68 -39.30
CA GLY A 261 -4.57 -12.44 -39.08
C GLY A 261 -5.24 -11.24 -39.72
N TRP A 262 -4.58 -10.09 -39.59
CA TRP A 262 -5.01 -8.84 -40.20
C TRP A 262 -4.46 -8.74 -41.62
N TYR A 263 -5.36 -8.51 -42.57
CA TYR A 263 -5.09 -8.37 -43.99
C TYR A 263 -5.59 -7.04 -44.50
N THR A 264 -5.10 -6.64 -45.67
CA THR A 264 -5.59 -5.48 -46.41
C THR A 264 -5.57 -5.78 -47.90
N ASP A 265 -5.90 -4.79 -48.73
CA ASP A 265 -5.84 -4.93 -50.18
C ASP A 265 -4.40 -5.24 -50.63
N ALA A 266 -4.27 -5.99 -51.73
CA ALA A 266 -2.97 -6.39 -52.24
C ALA A 266 -2.07 -5.17 -52.53
N GLY A 267 -0.85 -5.17 -51.96
CA GLY A 267 0.10 -4.07 -52.10
C GLY A 267 0.16 -3.10 -50.93
N ALA A 268 -0.83 -3.12 -50.02
CA ALA A 268 -0.91 -2.22 -48.86
C ALA A 268 -0.46 -2.86 -47.54
N GLY A 269 -0.23 -4.17 -47.49
CA GLY A 269 0.27 -4.88 -46.32
C GLY A 269 1.80 -4.84 -46.19
N CYS A 270 2.33 -5.57 -45.21
CA CYS A 270 3.75 -5.56 -44.91
C CYS A 270 4.57 -6.16 -46.07
N GLY A 271 5.62 -5.45 -46.49
CA GLY A 271 6.44 -5.85 -47.63
C GLY A 271 5.69 -5.86 -48.98
N GLY A 272 4.56 -5.14 -49.08
CA GLY A 272 3.72 -5.11 -50.28
C GLY A 272 2.80 -6.33 -50.44
N ALA A 273 2.69 -7.19 -49.42
CA ALA A 273 1.73 -8.30 -49.40
C ALA A 273 0.33 -7.81 -49.02
N ALA A 274 -0.63 -8.74 -48.90
CA ALA A 274 -1.93 -8.46 -48.28
C ALA A 274 -1.90 -8.61 -46.75
N LEU A 275 -0.99 -9.44 -46.21
CA LEU A 275 -0.88 -9.68 -44.77
C LEU A 275 -0.24 -8.48 -44.07
N ILE A 276 -0.85 -8.04 -42.98
CA ILE A 276 -0.30 -7.05 -42.04
C ILE A 276 0.37 -7.79 -40.87
N ALA A 277 -0.40 -8.59 -40.13
CA ALA A 277 0.10 -9.33 -38.97
C ALA A 277 -0.68 -10.62 -38.78
N TRP A 278 -0.01 -11.68 -38.31
CA TRP A 278 -0.69 -12.89 -37.82
C TRP A 278 -1.28 -12.58 -36.45
N ASP A 279 -2.56 -12.89 -36.25
CA ASP A 279 -3.29 -12.56 -35.02
C ASP A 279 -4.61 -13.34 -34.95
N ASN A 280 -5.16 -13.55 -33.75
CA ASN A 280 -6.45 -14.22 -33.52
C ASN A 280 -7.62 -13.22 -33.62
N CYS A 281 -7.69 -12.51 -34.75
CA CYS A 281 -8.61 -11.40 -34.98
C CYS A 281 -10.09 -11.78 -35.07
N ALA A 282 -10.45 -13.07 -35.22
CA ALA A 282 -11.84 -13.51 -35.26
C ALA A 282 -12.57 -13.29 -33.93
N GLY A 283 -11.83 -13.33 -32.82
CA GLY A 283 -12.36 -13.05 -31.49
C GLY A 283 -12.87 -11.62 -31.31
N SER A 284 -12.39 -10.67 -32.12
CA SER A 284 -12.78 -9.25 -32.01
C SER A 284 -14.07 -8.90 -32.79
N MET A 285 -14.60 -9.81 -33.61
CA MET A 285 -15.77 -9.55 -34.48
C MET A 285 -17.11 -9.96 -33.87
N GLY A 286 -17.12 -10.56 -32.68
CA GLY A 286 -18.30 -11.19 -32.07
C GLY A 286 -18.95 -10.44 -30.90
N SER A 287 -18.55 -9.20 -30.62
CA SER A 287 -19.04 -8.40 -29.48
C SER A 287 -19.76 -7.13 -29.93
#